data_AF-A0A939ZHI3-F1
#
_entry.id   AF-A0A939ZHI3-F1
#
_cell.length_a   1.000
_cell.length_b   1.000
_cell.length_c   1.000
_cell.angle_alpha   90.00
_cell.angle_beta   90.00
_cell.angle_gamma   90.00
#
_symmetry.space_group_name_H-M   'P 1'
#
loop_
_entity.id
_entity.type
_entity.pdbx_description
1 polymer ?
#
loop_
_entity_poly.entity_id
_entity_poly.type
_entity_poly.pdbx_seq_one_letter_code
_entity_poly.pdbx_strand_id
1 'polypeptide(L)'
;MCITEEKLVEAYGNSTPHERFLLIYKNYSVFPQLVDCYETGLFNRILFEVEYNRRKKNDDDLGVRVQTSHRSDPTAAKAIEHIMIRDAIEECNFSGNILKETDNPEKHKHDILTIHMMRREFEVFDSALKALPTKEHDIVFTFINKERKMLEIAEERDLAYQTVKNLIGEIKKLLESRTVPYFRETL
;
A
#
# COMPACT_ATOMS: atom_id res chain seq x y z
N MET A 1 10.65 6.53 -14.92
CA MET A 1 11.56 6.08 -13.85
C MET A 1 10.71 5.29 -12.87
N CYS A 2 10.80 3.95 -12.92
CA CYS A 2 10.01 3.07 -12.06
C CYS A 2 10.62 3.13 -10.66
N ILE A 3 9.96 3.85 -9.75
CA ILE A 3 10.24 3.75 -8.32
C ILE A 3 10.02 2.28 -7.94
N THR A 4 11.00 1.63 -7.31
CA THR A 4 10.81 0.28 -6.77
C THR A 4 9.79 0.34 -5.64
N GLU A 5 8.99 -0.71 -5.47
CA GLU A 5 7.87 -0.74 -4.51
C GLU A 5 8.30 -0.34 -3.08
N GLU A 6 9.49 -0.77 -2.65
CA GLU A 6 10.08 -0.37 -1.35
C GLU A 6 10.37 1.13 -1.24
N LYS A 7 10.89 1.74 -2.31
CA LYS A 7 11.17 3.18 -2.32
C LYS A 7 9.87 3.99 -2.34
N LEU A 8 8.78 3.42 -2.85
CA LEU A 8 7.47 4.07 -2.80
C LEU A 8 6.98 4.13 -1.35
N VAL A 9 7.01 3.01 -0.63
CA VAL A 9 6.53 2.96 0.76
C VAL A 9 7.41 3.77 1.68
N GLU A 10 8.73 3.69 1.54
CA GLU A 10 9.65 4.52 2.31
C GLU A 10 9.45 6.02 2.01
N ALA A 11 9.29 6.39 0.74
CA ALA A 11 8.98 7.78 0.39
C ALA A 11 7.61 8.19 0.94
N TYR A 12 6.60 7.32 0.86
CA TYR A 12 5.25 7.61 1.32
C TYR A 12 5.20 7.79 2.83
N GLY A 13 5.83 6.91 3.61
CA GLY A 13 5.86 7.01 5.08
C GLY A 13 6.56 8.27 5.59
N ASN A 14 7.58 8.74 4.87
CA ASN A 14 8.35 9.94 5.24
C ASN A 14 7.83 11.25 4.62
N SER A 15 6.84 11.18 3.73
CA SER A 15 6.34 12.32 2.99
C SER A 15 5.27 13.09 3.72
N THR A 16 5.18 14.38 3.43
CA THR A 16 4.10 15.23 3.94
C THR A 16 2.73 14.82 3.35
N PRO A 17 1.61 15.16 4.00
CA PRO A 17 0.27 14.94 3.45
C PRO A 17 0.09 15.45 2.01
N HIS A 18 0.66 16.61 1.68
CA HIS A 18 0.63 17.16 0.33
C HIS A 18 1.41 16.29 -0.67
N GLU A 19 2.61 15.84 -0.32
CA GLU A 19 3.41 14.98 -1.18
C GLU A 19 2.73 13.63 -1.44
N ARG A 20 2.10 13.05 -0.41
CA ARG A 20 1.33 11.82 -0.51
C ARG A 20 0.11 11.98 -1.42
N PHE A 21 -0.59 13.11 -1.32
CA PHE A 21 -1.64 13.46 -2.29
C PHE A 21 -1.11 13.48 -3.72
N LEU A 22 0.05 14.11 -3.96
CA LEU A 22 0.66 14.13 -5.29
C LEU A 22 1.07 12.74 -5.79
N LEU A 23 1.53 11.86 -4.89
CA LEU A 23 1.87 10.47 -5.22
C LEU A 23 0.62 9.69 -5.64
N ILE A 24 -0.48 9.81 -4.91
CA ILE A 24 -1.77 9.21 -5.28
C ILE A 24 -2.23 9.77 -6.63
N TYR A 25 -2.30 11.09 -6.77
CA TYR A 25 -2.79 11.75 -7.98
C TYR A 25 -2.04 11.33 -9.25
N LYS A 26 -0.70 11.21 -9.19
CA LYS A 26 0.13 10.83 -10.35
C LYS A 26 0.06 9.34 -10.70
N ASN A 27 -0.26 8.50 -9.73
CA ASN A 27 -0.24 7.04 -9.86
C ASN A 27 -1.62 6.42 -9.70
N TYR A 28 -2.70 7.21 -9.76
CA TYR A 28 -4.05 6.78 -9.44
C TYR A 28 -4.45 5.43 -10.08
N SER A 29 -4.19 5.24 -11.38
CA SER A 29 -4.54 4.02 -12.11
C SER A 29 -3.86 2.74 -11.60
N VAL A 30 -2.68 2.85 -11.01
CA VAL A 30 -1.87 1.72 -10.56
C VAL A 30 -1.70 1.68 -9.05
N PHE A 31 -2.20 2.70 -8.33
CA PHE A 31 -1.94 2.87 -6.90
C PHE A 31 -2.44 1.68 -6.06
N PRO A 32 -3.68 1.17 -6.25
CA PRO A 32 -4.14 0.00 -5.51
C PRO A 32 -3.26 -1.23 -5.75
N GLN A 33 -2.90 -1.50 -7.02
CA GLN A 33 -2.07 -2.65 -7.37
C GLN A 33 -0.65 -2.53 -6.82
N LEU A 34 -0.09 -1.31 -6.75
CA LEU A 34 1.20 -1.07 -6.11
C LEU A 34 1.17 -1.38 -4.61
N VAL A 35 0.08 -1.02 -3.94
CA VAL A 35 -0.13 -1.36 -2.52
C VAL A 35 -0.26 -2.87 -2.35
N ASP A 36 -1.05 -3.55 -3.19
CA ASP A 36 -1.24 -5.00 -3.15
C ASP A 36 0.07 -5.77 -3.40
N CYS A 37 0.89 -5.32 -4.36
CA CYS A 37 2.21 -5.88 -4.63
C CYS A 37 3.13 -5.76 -3.41
N TYR A 38 3.18 -4.57 -2.81
CA TYR A 38 4.02 -4.35 -1.64
C TYR A 38 3.56 -5.17 -0.43
N GLU A 39 2.26 -5.25 -0.20
CA GLU A 39 1.68 -6.08 0.86
C GLU A 39 2.07 -7.55 0.72
N THR A 40 1.95 -8.08 -0.51
CA THR A 40 2.36 -9.46 -0.83
C THR A 40 3.86 -9.65 -0.65
N GLY A 41 4.68 -8.67 -1.03
CA GLY A 41 6.14 -8.69 -0.85
C GLY A 41 6.53 -8.70 0.63
N LEU A 42 5.90 -7.85 1.44
CA LEU A 42 6.14 -7.75 2.88
C LEU A 42 5.73 -9.03 3.61
N PHE A 43 4.57 -9.60 3.28
CA PHE A 43 4.13 -10.89 3.80
C PHE A 43 5.17 -11.98 3.58
N ASN A 44 5.64 -12.13 2.33
CA ASN A 44 6.63 -13.15 2.00
C ASN A 44 7.96 -12.90 2.72
N ARG A 45 8.41 -11.66 2.83
CA ARG A 45 9.63 -11.30 3.56
C ARG A 45 9.55 -11.71 5.02
N ILE A 46 8.51 -11.30 5.74
CA ILE A 46 8.31 -11.64 7.15
C ILE A 46 8.26 -13.15 7.32
N LEU A 47 7.52 -13.85 6.45
CA LEU A 47 7.42 -15.29 6.48
C LEU A 47 8.80 -15.97 6.33
N PHE A 48 9.60 -15.54 5.36
CA PHE A 48 10.94 -16.08 5.14
C PHE A 48 11.89 -15.81 6.31
N GLU A 49 11.86 -14.61 6.89
CA GLU A 49 12.69 -14.26 8.05
C GLU A 49 12.36 -15.14 9.26
N VAL A 50 11.07 -15.29 9.59
CA VAL A 50 10.62 -16.14 10.70
C VAL A 50 11.02 -17.59 10.46
N GLU A 51 10.77 -18.14 9.27
CA GLU A 51 11.14 -19.52 8.95
C GLU A 51 12.66 -19.74 9.03
N TYR A 52 13.45 -18.81 8.50
CA TYR A 52 14.90 -18.90 8.48
C TYR A 52 15.49 -18.80 9.89
N ASN A 53 15.06 -17.82 10.68
CA ASN A 53 15.55 -17.61 12.04
C ASN A 53 15.16 -18.77 12.97
N ARG A 54 13.97 -19.35 12.78
CA ARG A 54 13.57 -20.58 13.48
C ARG A 54 14.46 -21.76 13.12
N ARG A 55 14.76 -21.97 11.83
CA ARG A 55 15.71 -23.03 11.40
C ARG A 55 17.10 -22.80 11.96
N LYS A 56 17.61 -21.57 11.92
CA LYS A 56 18.92 -21.20 12.46
C LYS A 56 19.04 -21.45 13.96
N LYS A 57 17.99 -21.19 14.75
CA LYS A 57 17.94 -21.56 16.17
C LYS A 57 17.99 -23.08 16.39
N ASN A 58 17.46 -23.84 15.45
CA ASN A 58 17.44 -25.31 15.48
C ASN A 58 18.65 -25.96 14.80
N ASP A 59 19.53 -25.18 14.14
CA ASP A 59 20.69 -25.67 13.37
C ASP A 59 21.87 -26.14 14.26
N ASP A 60 21.71 -26.06 15.59
CA ASP A 60 22.51 -26.83 16.55
C ASP A 60 22.08 -28.31 16.64
N ASP A 61 21.00 -28.72 15.96
CA ASP A 61 20.50 -30.10 15.91
C ASP A 61 20.91 -30.78 14.60
N LEU A 62 22.23 -30.85 14.37
CA LEU A 62 22.84 -31.67 13.33
C LEU A 62 22.59 -33.16 13.63
N GLY A 63 21.44 -33.66 13.19
CA GLY A 63 21.29 -35.08 12.84
C GLY A 63 20.57 -35.99 13.83
N VAL A 64 19.93 -35.47 14.90
CA VAL A 64 19.13 -36.32 15.79
C VAL A 64 17.66 -35.88 15.75
N ARG A 65 16.83 -36.62 15.00
CA ARG A 65 15.37 -36.50 15.18
C ARG A 65 15.00 -37.04 16.55
N VAL A 66 14.96 -36.19 17.57
CA VAL A 66 14.35 -36.52 18.85
C VAL A 66 12.84 -36.59 18.61
N GLN A 67 12.33 -37.82 18.49
CA GLN A 67 10.90 -38.08 18.40
C GLN A 67 10.27 -37.74 19.77
N THR A 68 10.01 -36.47 20.01
CA THR A 68 9.27 -36.01 21.17
C THR A 68 7.85 -36.53 21.04
N SER A 69 7.38 -37.27 22.04
CA SER A 69 6.10 -37.99 22.07
C SER A 69 4.86 -37.07 22.14
N HIS A 70 5.00 -35.80 21.77
CA HIS A 70 3.89 -34.87 21.68
C HIS A 70 3.22 -34.97 20.31
N ARG A 71 1.89 -35.01 20.30
CA ARG A 71 1.06 -34.83 19.10
C ARG A 71 1.14 -33.37 18.65
N SER A 72 2.31 -32.93 18.24
CA SER A 72 2.52 -31.66 17.58
C SER A 72 2.00 -31.80 16.16
N ASP A 73 1.07 -30.96 15.73
CA ASP A 73 0.71 -30.84 14.31
C ASP A 73 1.50 -29.67 13.71
N PRO A 74 2.69 -29.93 13.13
CA PRO A 74 3.51 -28.88 12.55
C PRO A 74 2.83 -28.21 11.34
N THR A 75 1.89 -28.90 10.68
CA THR A 75 1.14 -28.34 9.56
C THR A 75 0.13 -27.32 10.06
N ALA A 76 -0.62 -27.66 11.11
CA ALA A 76 -1.55 -26.73 11.74
C ALA A 76 -0.82 -25.51 12.32
N ALA A 77 0.33 -25.71 12.97
CA ALA A 77 1.13 -24.61 13.51
C ALA A 77 1.59 -23.62 12.43
N LYS A 78 2.06 -24.12 11.28
CA LYS A 78 2.45 -23.26 10.14
C LYS A 78 1.25 -22.54 9.52
N ALA A 79 0.10 -23.21 9.40
CA ALA A 79 -1.11 -22.59 8.89
C ALA A 79 -1.57 -21.43 9.80
N ILE A 80 -1.53 -21.62 11.11
CA ILE A 80 -1.83 -20.59 12.10
C ILE A 80 -0.85 -19.41 11.98
N GLU A 81 0.45 -19.67 11.83
CA GLU A 81 1.49 -18.65 11.64
C GLU A 81 1.24 -17.80 10.38
N HIS A 82 0.92 -18.43 9.25
CA HIS A 82 0.56 -17.72 8.02
C HIS A 82 -0.67 -16.82 8.20
N ILE A 83 -1.71 -17.33 8.86
CA ILE A 83 -2.93 -16.55 9.15
C ILE A 83 -2.59 -15.37 10.04
N MET A 84 -1.84 -15.58 11.12
CA MET A 84 -1.44 -14.50 12.03
C MET A 84 -0.62 -13.41 11.34
N ILE A 85 0.36 -13.77 10.49
CA ILE A 85 1.15 -12.79 9.73
C ILE A 85 0.26 -11.99 8.78
N ARG A 86 -0.70 -12.66 8.12
CA ARG A 86 -1.66 -11.99 7.24
C ARG A 86 -2.55 -11.03 8.01
N ASP A 87 -3.15 -11.47 9.11
CA ASP A 87 -3.99 -10.63 9.98
C ASP A 87 -3.21 -9.43 10.53
N ALA A 88 -1.92 -9.60 10.86
CA ALA A 88 -1.08 -8.50 11.31
C ALA A 88 -0.89 -7.42 10.26
N ILE A 89 -0.80 -7.81 8.98
CA ILE A 89 -0.62 -6.88 7.86
C ILE A 89 -1.97 -6.24 7.47
N GLU A 90 -3.02 -7.05 7.31
CA GLU A 90 -4.35 -6.60 6.86
C GLU A 90 -5.08 -5.78 7.94
N GLU A 91 -5.01 -6.20 9.21
CA GLU A 91 -5.75 -5.56 10.31
C GLU A 91 -4.89 -4.65 11.21
N CYS A 92 -3.59 -4.51 10.92
CA CYS A 92 -2.62 -3.87 11.83
C CYS A 92 -2.57 -4.51 13.23
N ASN A 93 -2.84 -5.82 13.32
CA ASN A 93 -2.89 -6.56 14.57
C ASN A 93 -1.52 -7.16 14.93
N PHE A 94 -0.71 -6.43 15.69
CA PHE A 94 0.62 -6.89 16.14
C PHE A 94 0.58 -7.80 17.38
N SER A 95 -0.58 -8.36 17.73
CA SER A 95 -0.69 -9.26 18.89
C SER A 95 0.09 -10.58 18.67
N GLY A 96 0.42 -11.29 19.74
CA GLY A 96 1.03 -12.63 19.61
C GLY A 96 2.53 -12.68 19.30
N ASN A 97 3.27 -11.57 19.42
CA ASN A 97 4.73 -11.53 19.15
C ASN A 97 5.10 -11.97 17.71
N ILE A 98 4.21 -11.80 16.74
CA ILE A 98 4.36 -12.28 15.35
C ILE A 98 5.67 -11.80 14.71
N LEU A 99 6.09 -10.58 15.03
CA LEU A 99 7.32 -9.98 14.49
C LEU A 99 8.57 -10.29 15.32
N LYS A 100 8.48 -10.97 16.47
CA LYS A 100 9.62 -11.14 17.39
C LYS A 100 10.77 -11.96 16.81
N GLU A 101 10.46 -12.87 15.88
CA GLU A 101 11.47 -13.71 15.21
C GLU A 101 11.97 -13.14 13.87
N THR A 102 11.55 -11.91 13.53
CA THR A 102 12.01 -11.20 12.34
C THR A 102 13.33 -10.47 12.59
N ASP A 103 14.04 -10.12 11.52
CA ASP A 103 15.34 -9.45 11.61
C ASP A 103 15.20 -7.99 12.06
N ASN A 104 14.10 -7.32 11.68
CA ASN A 104 13.83 -5.94 12.06
C ASN A 104 12.32 -5.68 12.32
N PRO A 105 11.84 -5.99 13.54
CA PRO A 105 10.42 -5.89 13.88
C PRO A 105 9.83 -4.48 13.75
N GLU A 106 10.61 -3.45 14.13
CA GLU A 106 10.15 -2.05 14.08
C GLU A 106 9.98 -1.57 12.63
N LYS A 107 10.88 -1.97 11.73
CA LYS A 107 10.74 -1.66 10.31
C LYS A 107 9.48 -2.31 9.73
N HIS A 108 9.27 -3.60 9.98
CA HIS A 108 8.07 -4.29 9.50
C HIS A 108 6.79 -3.66 10.03
N LYS A 109 6.79 -3.23 11.30
CA LYS A 109 5.66 -2.50 11.89
C LYS A 109 5.41 -1.16 11.19
N HIS A 110 6.45 -0.38 10.95
CA HIS A 110 6.35 0.88 10.21
C HIS A 110 5.82 0.66 8.78
N ASP A 111 6.31 -0.36 8.08
CA ASP A 111 5.88 -0.72 6.74
C ASP A 111 4.40 -1.13 6.71
N ILE A 112 3.94 -1.94 7.67
CA ILE A 112 2.53 -2.32 7.83
C ILE A 112 1.64 -1.10 8.06
N LEU A 113 2.04 -0.21 8.97
CA LEU A 113 1.31 1.03 9.23
C LEU A 113 1.25 1.93 7.98
N THR A 114 2.32 1.96 7.19
CA THR A 114 2.40 2.72 5.94
C THR A 114 1.45 2.18 4.89
N ILE A 115 1.37 0.86 4.70
CA ILE A 115 0.40 0.22 3.80
C ILE A 115 -1.03 0.64 4.17
N HIS A 116 -1.37 0.57 5.46
CA HIS A 116 -2.72 0.91 5.91
C HIS A 116 -3.06 2.38 5.69
N MET A 117 -2.08 3.26 5.92
CA MET A 117 -2.18 4.68 5.64
C MET A 117 -2.40 4.94 4.15
N MET A 118 -1.64 4.26 3.27
CA MET A 118 -1.82 4.35 1.81
C MET A 118 -3.23 3.93 1.38
N ARG A 119 -3.76 2.81 1.90
CA ARG A 119 -5.13 2.34 1.58
C ARG A 119 -6.19 3.36 1.99
N ARG A 120 -6.12 3.88 3.22
CA ARG A 120 -7.08 4.85 3.75
C ARG A 120 -7.04 6.18 3.00
N GLU A 121 -5.84 6.70 2.73
CA GLU A 121 -5.67 7.97 2.04
C GLU A 121 -6.09 7.87 0.56
N PHE A 122 -5.84 6.72 -0.07
CA PHE A 122 -6.39 6.43 -1.39
C PHE A 122 -7.91 6.37 -1.38
N GLU A 123 -8.54 5.72 -0.40
CA GLU A 123 -10.01 5.65 -0.29
C GLU A 123 -10.64 7.04 -0.11
N VAL A 124 -10.03 7.90 0.71
CA VAL A 124 -10.43 9.31 0.85
C VAL A 124 -10.33 10.04 -0.49
N PHE A 125 -9.22 9.87 -1.21
CA PHE A 125 -9.02 10.49 -2.52
C PHE A 125 -10.04 10.01 -3.55
N ASP A 126 -10.24 8.70 -3.65
CA ASP A 126 -11.16 8.06 -4.58
C ASP A 126 -12.61 8.48 -4.32
N SER A 127 -13.00 8.58 -3.04
CA SER A 127 -14.31 9.09 -2.64
C SER A 127 -14.49 10.56 -3.02
N ALA A 128 -13.46 11.40 -2.81
CA ALA A 128 -13.50 12.81 -3.18
C ALA A 128 -13.59 13.01 -4.70
N LEU A 129 -12.92 12.15 -5.47
CA LEU A 129 -13.01 12.11 -6.93
C LEU A 129 -14.42 11.74 -7.38
N LYS A 130 -14.98 10.64 -6.86
CA LYS A 130 -16.34 10.16 -7.19
C LYS A 130 -17.45 11.15 -6.82
N ALA A 131 -17.19 12.04 -5.85
CA ALA A 131 -18.11 13.10 -5.45
C ALA A 131 -18.12 14.32 -6.39
N LEU A 132 -17.32 14.34 -7.45
CA LEU A 132 -17.33 15.41 -8.44
C LEU A 132 -18.57 15.36 -9.34
N PRO A 133 -19.02 16.52 -9.89
CA PRO A 133 -20.04 16.55 -10.94
C PRO A 133 -19.67 15.66 -12.12
N THR A 134 -20.66 14.97 -12.71
CA THR A 134 -20.45 13.93 -13.75
C THR A 134 -19.54 14.38 -14.90
N LYS A 135 -19.70 15.61 -15.40
CA LYS A 135 -18.87 16.13 -16.50
C LYS A 135 -17.40 16.30 -16.11
N GLU A 136 -17.15 16.82 -14.91
CA GLU A 136 -15.81 17.12 -14.40
C GLU A 136 -15.11 15.83 -13.98
N HIS A 137 -15.85 14.96 -13.29
CA HIS A 137 -15.44 13.60 -12.97
C HIS A 137 -14.92 12.88 -14.21
N ASP A 138 -15.72 12.83 -15.26
CA ASP A 138 -15.41 12.05 -16.47
C ASP A 138 -14.14 12.54 -17.18
N ILE A 139 -13.96 13.86 -17.30
CA ILE A 139 -12.73 14.47 -17.86
C ILE A 139 -11.50 14.14 -16.99
N VAL A 140 -11.60 14.35 -15.69
CA VAL A 140 -10.47 14.19 -14.77
C VAL A 140 -10.13 12.73 -14.58
N PHE A 141 -11.12 11.86 -14.42
CA PHE A 141 -10.98 10.42 -14.31
C PHE A 141 -10.23 9.85 -15.52
N THR A 142 -10.68 10.16 -16.74
CA THR A 142 -10.02 9.71 -17.98
C THR A 142 -8.54 10.12 -18.03
N PHE A 143 -8.26 11.35 -17.57
CA PHE A 143 -6.90 11.89 -17.52
C PHE A 143 -6.02 11.21 -16.46
N ILE A 144 -6.47 11.14 -15.19
CA ILE A 144 -5.68 10.56 -14.10
C ILE A 144 -5.54 9.04 -14.23
N ASN A 145 -6.52 8.38 -14.86
CA ASN A 145 -6.46 6.96 -15.16
C ASN A 145 -5.50 6.64 -16.33
N LYS A 146 -4.95 7.68 -16.98
CA LYS A 146 -4.02 7.61 -18.12
C LYS A 146 -4.63 6.93 -19.36
N GLU A 147 -5.96 6.95 -19.49
CA GLU A 147 -6.68 6.41 -20.65
C GLU A 147 -6.52 7.29 -21.89
N ARG A 148 -6.49 8.61 -21.66
CA ARG A 148 -6.33 9.63 -22.69
C ARG A 148 -5.44 10.78 -22.23
N LYS A 149 -4.75 11.40 -23.19
CA LYS A 149 -4.04 12.66 -22.97
C LYS A 149 -5.02 13.84 -23.00
N MET A 150 -4.63 14.96 -22.41
CA MET A 150 -5.45 16.18 -22.41
C MET A 150 -5.89 16.64 -23.81
N LEU A 151 -5.04 16.44 -24.83
CA LEU A 151 -5.36 16.77 -26.22
C LEU A 151 -6.47 15.89 -26.78
N GLU A 152 -6.38 14.58 -26.56
CA GLU A 152 -7.38 13.61 -27.01
C GLU A 152 -8.74 13.87 -26.32
N ILE A 153 -8.72 14.19 -25.03
CA ILE A 153 -9.94 14.57 -24.29
C ILE A 153 -10.56 15.85 -24.85
N ALA A 154 -9.73 16.84 -25.21
CA ALA A 154 -10.22 18.09 -25.79
C ALA A 154 -10.90 17.86 -27.14
N GLU A 155 -10.30 17.03 -28.00
CA GLU A 155 -10.84 16.66 -29.31
C GLU A 155 -12.15 15.85 -29.18
N GLU A 156 -12.18 14.82 -28.32
CA GLU A 156 -13.36 13.96 -28.12
C GLU A 156 -14.57 14.73 -27.56
N ARG A 157 -14.32 15.81 -26.81
CA ARG A 157 -15.37 16.61 -26.13
C ARG A 157 -15.75 17.89 -26.87
N ASP A 158 -15.11 18.17 -28.00
CA ASP A 158 -15.20 19.46 -28.72
C ASP A 158 -14.94 20.66 -27.79
N LEU A 159 -13.89 20.54 -26.97
CA LEU A 159 -13.46 21.58 -26.02
C LEU A 159 -12.11 22.15 -26.43
N ALA A 160 -11.88 23.44 -26.13
CA ALA A 160 -10.54 24.00 -26.24
C ALA A 160 -9.58 23.34 -25.24
N TYR A 161 -8.36 23.02 -25.69
CA TYR A 161 -7.31 22.44 -24.84
C TYR A 161 -7.09 23.22 -23.54
N GLN A 162 -7.11 24.57 -23.63
CA GLN A 162 -6.92 25.43 -22.47
C GLN A 162 -8.04 25.27 -21.43
N THR A 163 -9.28 25.00 -21.86
CA THR A 163 -10.42 24.74 -20.99
C THR A 163 -10.20 23.44 -20.21
N VAL A 164 -9.79 22.36 -20.89
CA VAL A 164 -9.47 21.08 -20.24
C VAL A 164 -8.32 21.23 -19.25
N LYS A 165 -7.24 21.91 -19.65
CA LYS A 165 -6.08 22.17 -18.78
C LYS A 165 -6.46 22.95 -17.52
N ASN A 166 -7.27 24.00 -17.66
CA ASN A 166 -7.74 24.79 -16.53
C ASN A 166 -8.64 23.95 -15.61
N LEU A 167 -9.56 23.19 -16.18
CA LEU A 167 -10.46 22.33 -15.41
C LEU A 167 -9.69 21.30 -14.58
N ILE A 168 -8.74 20.58 -15.18
CA ILE A 168 -7.90 19.61 -14.46
C ILE A 168 -7.10 20.31 -13.34
N GLY A 169 -6.57 21.50 -13.60
CA GLY A 169 -5.83 22.28 -12.61
C GLY A 169 -6.69 22.69 -11.41
N GLU A 170 -7.91 23.16 -11.65
CA GLU A 170 -8.85 23.57 -10.59
C GLU A 170 -9.36 22.36 -9.81
N ILE A 171 -9.71 21.26 -10.49
CA ILE A 171 -10.16 20.03 -9.82
C ILE A 171 -9.02 19.43 -9.00
N LYS A 172 -7.77 19.48 -9.47
CA LYS A 172 -6.63 19.03 -8.66
C LYS A 172 -6.55 19.79 -7.34
N LYS A 173 -6.64 21.13 -7.37
CA LYS A 173 -6.63 21.96 -6.14
C LYS A 173 -7.83 21.66 -5.24
N LEU A 174 -9.00 21.41 -5.83
CA LEU A 174 -10.21 21.05 -5.11
C LEU A 174 -10.07 19.68 -4.42
N LEU A 175 -9.52 18.69 -5.11
CA LEU A 175 -9.23 17.38 -4.53
C LEU A 175 -8.23 17.52 -3.39
N GLU A 176 -7.16 18.27 -3.59
CA GLU A 176 -6.15 18.52 -2.57
C GLU A 176 -6.76 19.12 -1.30
N SER A 177 -7.56 20.18 -1.44
CA SER A 177 -8.21 20.84 -0.30
C SER A 177 -9.24 19.96 0.39
N ARG A 178 -9.87 19.01 -0.33
CA ARG A 178 -10.83 18.06 0.22
C ARG A 178 -10.18 16.87 0.90
N THR A 179 -9.04 16.37 0.41
CA THR A 179 -8.47 15.10 0.86
C THR A 179 -7.40 15.29 1.92
N VAL A 180 -6.49 16.25 1.72
CA VAL A 180 -5.31 16.47 2.60
C VAL A 180 -5.68 16.68 4.07
N PRO A 181 -6.78 17.37 4.45
CA PRO A 181 -7.16 17.49 5.86
C PRO A 181 -7.48 16.17 6.57
N TYR A 182 -7.79 15.11 5.82
CA TYR A 182 -8.08 13.78 6.36
C TYR A 182 -6.86 12.85 6.36
N PHE A 183 -5.74 13.32 5.82
CA PHE A 183 -4.49 12.59 5.78
C PHE A 183 -3.77 12.76 7.12
N ARG A 184 -3.13 11.70 7.64
CA ARG A 184 -2.43 11.77 8.95
C ARG A 184 -1.09 12.48 8.80
N GLU A 185 -0.65 13.29 9.77
CA GLU A 185 0.60 14.03 9.62
C GLU A 185 1.85 13.14 9.59
N THR A 186 1.93 12.10 10.42
CA THR A 186 3.04 11.13 10.49
C THR A 186 2.58 9.80 11.12
N LEU A 187 3.41 8.76 10.95
CA LEU A 187 3.29 7.44 11.60
C LEU A 187 4.14 7.35 12.87
#